data_AF-A0AAV1LTE2-F1
#
_entry.id   AF-A0AAV1LTE2-F1
#
_cell.length_a   1.000
_cell.length_b   1.000
_cell.length_c   1.000
_cell.angle_alpha   90.00
_cell.angle_beta   90.00
_cell.angle_gamma   90.00
#
_symmetry.space_group_name_H-M   'P 1'
#
loop_
_entity.id
_entity.type
_entity.pdbx_description
1 polymer ?
#
loop_
_entity_poly.entity_id
_entity_poly.type
_entity_poly.pdbx_seq_one_letter_code
_entity_poly.pdbx_strand_id
1 'polypeptide(L)'
;MAPDVSTMEMITSDSEQKLVAPQAAPRKFQIVYRNLLTFGYAHLSALYGLYLACTSAKWQSIFFFYILFVLSSIGITAGAHRLWTHKAYKANMPLQIILMLMNSLAFQNTATD
;
A
#
# COMPACT_ATOMS: atom_id res chain seq x y z
N MET A 1 -56.89 -8.56 5.32
CA MET A 1 -56.59 -9.84 5.96
C MET A 1 -55.09 -9.88 6.22
N ALA A 2 -54.64 -9.71 7.46
CA ALA A 2 -53.21 -9.77 7.77
C ALA A 2 -52.74 -11.24 7.67
N PRO A 3 -51.53 -11.51 7.15
CA PRO A 3 -51.00 -12.87 7.10
C PRO A 3 -50.79 -13.40 8.53
N ASP A 4 -51.11 -14.69 8.70
CA ASP A 4 -50.94 -15.47 9.93
C ASP A 4 -49.44 -15.59 10.30
N VAL A 5 -49.15 -15.56 11.59
CA VAL A 5 -47.80 -15.70 12.19
C VAL A 5 -47.07 -16.95 11.69
N SER A 6 -47.78 -18.06 11.45
CA SER A 6 -47.22 -19.28 10.83
C SER A 6 -46.74 -19.05 9.39
N THR A 7 -47.45 -18.21 8.64
CA THR A 7 -47.05 -17.82 7.28
C THR A 7 -45.84 -16.90 7.33
N MET A 8 -45.78 -16.01 8.34
CA MET A 8 -44.63 -15.13 8.56
C MET A 8 -43.39 -15.93 8.94
N GLU A 9 -43.51 -16.93 9.84
CA GLU A 9 -42.41 -17.80 10.25
C GLU A 9 -41.83 -18.61 9.09
N MET A 10 -42.68 -19.17 8.21
CA MET A 10 -42.22 -19.86 6.99
C MET A 10 -41.50 -18.92 6.02
N ILE A 11 -41.97 -17.67 5.88
CA ILE A 11 -41.32 -16.66 5.01
C ILE A 11 -39.94 -16.26 5.59
N THR A 12 -39.81 -16.17 6.93
CA THR A 12 -38.51 -15.90 7.56
C THR A 12 -37.55 -17.08 7.53
N SER A 13 -38.03 -18.34 7.59
CA SER A 13 -37.13 -19.50 7.60
C SER A 13 -36.54 -19.83 6.23
N ASP A 14 -37.28 -19.58 5.14
CA ASP A 14 -36.79 -19.82 3.76
C ASP A 14 -35.82 -18.72 3.26
N SER A 15 -35.73 -17.59 3.96
CA SER A 15 -34.92 -16.44 3.55
C SER A 15 -33.55 -16.32 4.23
N GLU A 16 -33.24 -17.14 5.24
CA GLU A 16 -31.90 -17.24 5.83
C GLU A 16 -30.99 -18.20 5.06
N GLN A 17 -30.91 -18.04 3.74
CA GLN A 17 -29.91 -18.73 2.94
C GLN A 17 -28.53 -18.16 3.30
N LYS A 18 -27.85 -18.79 4.26
CA LYS A 18 -26.53 -18.40 4.76
C LYS A 18 -25.58 -18.18 3.59
N LEU A 19 -25.29 -16.92 3.28
CA LEU A 19 -24.42 -16.52 2.18
C LEU A 19 -23.02 -17.07 2.42
N VAL A 20 -22.72 -18.24 1.85
CA VAL A 20 -21.36 -18.78 1.84
C VAL A 20 -20.57 -17.90 0.88
N ALA A 21 -19.66 -17.09 1.42
CA ALA A 21 -18.76 -16.28 0.60
C ALA A 21 -18.09 -17.21 -0.44
N PRO A 22 -18.11 -16.84 -1.73
CA PRO A 22 -17.53 -17.67 -2.77
C PRO A 22 -16.05 -17.88 -2.44
N GLN A 23 -15.67 -19.13 -2.17
CA GLN A 23 -14.28 -19.41 -1.87
C GLN A 23 -13.45 -19.28 -3.13
N ALA A 24 -12.45 -18.39 -3.07
CA ALA A 24 -11.57 -18.11 -4.17
C ALA A 24 -10.92 -19.42 -4.65
N ALA A 25 -11.12 -19.75 -5.94
CA ALA A 25 -10.47 -20.88 -6.57
C ALA A 25 -8.94 -20.80 -6.38
N PRO A 26 -8.22 -21.93 -6.36
CA PRO A 26 -6.77 -21.95 -6.16
C PRO A 26 -6.08 -21.06 -7.21
N ARG A 27 -5.50 -19.95 -6.75
CA ARG A 27 -4.82 -18.97 -7.61
C ARG A 27 -3.53 -19.59 -8.12
N LYS A 28 -3.41 -19.76 -9.44
CA LYS A 28 -2.13 -20.13 -10.07
C LYS A 28 -1.18 -18.94 -9.98
N PHE A 29 -0.08 -19.08 -9.25
CA PHE A 29 0.93 -18.02 -9.16
C PHE A 29 1.73 -17.97 -10.46
N GLN A 30 1.65 -16.84 -11.17
CA GLN A 30 2.53 -16.55 -12.30
C GLN A 30 3.70 -15.70 -11.79
N ILE A 31 4.91 -16.26 -11.83
CA ILE A 31 6.10 -15.58 -11.34
C ILE A 31 6.60 -14.62 -12.42
N VAL A 32 6.60 -13.33 -12.10
CA VAL A 32 7.20 -12.30 -12.95
C VAL A 32 8.69 -12.19 -12.61
N TYR A 33 9.54 -12.90 -13.36
CA TYR A 33 10.98 -12.99 -13.09
C TYR A 33 11.70 -11.63 -13.08
N ARG A 34 11.23 -10.65 -13.86
CA ARG A 34 11.78 -9.28 -13.84
C ARG A 34 11.68 -8.67 -12.44
N ASN A 35 10.51 -8.76 -11.82
CA ASN A 35 10.28 -8.20 -10.48
C ASN A 35 11.07 -8.99 -9.43
N LEU A 36 11.16 -10.32 -9.59
CA LEU A 36 11.97 -11.16 -8.70
C LEU A 36 13.44 -10.71 -8.70
N LEU A 37 14.02 -10.45 -9.88
CA LEU A 37 15.40 -10.00 -10.00
C LEU A 37 15.58 -8.58 -9.45
N THR A 38 14.67 -7.65 -9.74
CA THR A 38 14.74 -6.27 -9.22
C THR A 38 14.67 -6.24 -7.70
N PHE A 39 13.71 -6.95 -7.09
CA PHE A 39 13.61 -7.00 -5.63
C PHE A 39 14.79 -7.77 -5.00
N GLY A 40 15.22 -8.88 -5.61
CA GLY A 40 16.39 -9.62 -5.13
C GLY A 40 17.65 -8.74 -5.10
N TYR A 41 17.92 -8.02 -6.20
CA TYR A 41 19.04 -7.08 -6.27
C TYR A 41 18.94 -5.95 -5.24
N ALA A 42 17.75 -5.38 -5.06
CA ALA A 42 17.54 -4.31 -4.08
C ALA A 42 17.80 -4.76 -2.62
N HIS A 43 17.45 -6.00 -2.27
CA HIS A 43 17.72 -6.52 -0.92
C HIS A 43 19.21 -6.81 -0.71
N LEU A 44 19.90 -7.34 -1.73
CA LEU A 44 21.35 -7.58 -1.67
C LEU A 44 22.13 -6.26 -1.53
N SER A 45 21.74 -5.22 -2.29
CA SER A 45 22.37 -3.90 -2.19
C SER A 45 22.09 -3.24 -0.84
N ALA A 46 20.91 -3.44 -0.25
CA ALA A 46 20.59 -2.96 1.10
C ALA A 46 21.47 -3.60 2.18
N LEU A 47 21.71 -4.92 2.10
CA LEU A 47 22.62 -5.61 3.03
C LEU A 47 24.05 -5.09 2.92
N TYR A 48 24.53 -4.89 1.70
CA TYR A 48 25.86 -4.31 1.46
C TYR A 48 25.95 -2.85 1.94
N GLY A 49 24.90 -2.05 1.70
CA GLY A 49 24.80 -0.68 2.17
C GLY A 49 24.82 -0.58 3.70
N LEU A 50 24.15 -1.51 4.40
CA LEU A 50 24.19 -1.59 5.87
C LEU A 50 25.60 -1.91 6.38
N TYR A 51 26.28 -2.87 5.75
CA TYR A 51 27.68 -3.17 6.08
C TYR A 51 28.58 -1.92 5.90
N LEU A 52 28.41 -1.19 4.81
CA LEU A 52 29.19 0.03 4.54
C LEU A 52 28.84 1.16 5.51
N ALA A 53 27.57 1.26 5.93
CA ALA A 53 27.10 2.22 6.91
C ALA A 53 27.79 2.03 8.28
N CYS A 54 28.03 0.79 8.69
CA CYS A 54 28.69 0.47 9.96
C CYS A 54 30.23 0.58 9.91
N THR A 55 30.85 0.36 8.75
CA THR A 55 32.31 0.23 8.65
C THR A 55 33.03 1.47 8.12
N SER A 56 32.41 2.25 7.23
CA SER A 56 33.13 3.31 6.49
C SER A 56 32.31 4.55 6.16
N ALA A 57 30.99 4.56 6.35
CA ALA A 57 30.17 5.71 6.03
C ALA A 57 30.43 6.89 6.97
N LYS A 58 30.51 8.08 6.38
CA LYS A 58 30.55 9.34 7.14
C LYS A 58 29.21 9.59 7.81
N TRP A 59 29.21 10.17 9.00
CA TRP A 59 27.97 10.50 9.72
C TRP A 59 27.03 11.39 8.91
N GLN A 60 27.57 12.31 8.09
CA GLN A 60 26.79 13.13 7.17
C GLN A 60 25.97 12.31 6.17
N SER A 61 26.51 11.20 5.66
CA SER A 61 25.81 10.33 4.71
C SER A 61 24.66 9.58 5.38
N ILE A 62 24.86 9.12 6.62
CA ILE A 62 23.82 8.45 7.41
C ILE A 62 22.69 9.44 7.74
N PHE A 63 23.04 10.65 8.14
CA PHE A 63 22.06 11.71 8.43
C PHE A 63 21.27 12.10 7.18
N PHE A 64 21.94 12.26 6.04
CA PHE A 64 21.28 12.57 4.78
C PHE A 64 20.32 11.44 4.33
N PHE A 65 20.76 10.17 4.46
CA PHE A 65 19.89 9.02 4.21
C PHE A 65 18.64 9.05 5.10
N TYR A 66 18.79 9.35 6.38
CA TYR A 66 17.66 9.45 7.30
C TYR A 66 16.66 10.54 6.89
N ILE A 67 17.14 11.72 6.47
CA ILE A 67 16.27 12.79 5.95
C ILE A 67 15.49 12.31 4.73
N LEU A 68 16.16 11.69 3.76
CA LEU A 68 15.50 11.17 2.56
C LEU A 68 14.46 10.11 2.90
N PHE A 69 14.75 9.24 3.87
CA PHE A 69 13.81 8.22 4.34
C PHE A 69 12.54 8.82 4.94
N VAL A 70 12.67 9.86 5.78
CA VAL A 70 11.52 10.56 6.36
C VAL A 70 10.71 11.28 5.27
N LEU A 71 11.38 11.98 4.36
CA LEU A 71 10.70 12.66 3.26
C LEU A 71 9.93 11.68 2.36
N SER A 72 10.54 10.55 2.02
CA SER A 72 9.88 9.47 1.27
C SER A 72 8.65 8.93 2.01
N SER A 73 8.76 8.69 3.31
CA SER A 73 7.66 8.19 4.15
C SER A 73 6.48 9.17 4.20
N ILE A 74 6.76 10.47 4.27
CA ILE A 74 5.72 11.52 4.20
C ILE A 74 5.07 11.54 2.81
N GLY A 75 5.85 11.38 1.73
CA GLY A 75 5.33 11.31 0.36
C GLY A 75 4.29 10.19 0.18
N ILE A 76 4.53 9.02 0.75
CA ILE A 76 3.58 7.90 0.70
C ILE A 76 2.35 8.17 1.58
N THR A 77 2.57 8.54 2.84
CA THR A 77 1.49 8.61 3.84
C THR A 77 0.60 9.84 3.66
N ALA A 78 1.19 11.01 3.47
CA ALA A 78 0.45 12.24 3.22
C ALA A 78 0.02 12.32 1.74
N GLY A 79 0.90 11.97 0.80
CA GLY A 79 0.60 11.98 -0.63
C GLY A 79 -0.26 10.80 -1.06
N ALA A 80 0.37 9.68 -1.46
CA ALA A 80 -0.30 8.53 -2.09
C ALA A 80 -1.56 8.11 -1.33
N HIS A 81 -1.41 7.86 -0.03
CA HIS A 81 -2.48 7.35 0.81
C HIS A 81 -3.56 8.40 1.14
N ARG A 82 -3.22 9.52 1.79
CA ARG A 82 -4.23 10.47 2.28
C ARG A 82 -4.77 11.41 1.21
N LEU A 83 -3.93 11.92 0.33
CA LEU A 83 -4.33 12.91 -0.67
C LEU A 83 -4.95 12.25 -1.91
N TRP A 84 -4.26 11.28 -2.52
CA TRP A 84 -4.71 10.71 -3.81
C TRP A 84 -5.68 9.53 -3.65
N THR A 85 -5.42 8.58 -2.74
CA THR A 85 -6.32 7.44 -2.52
C THR A 85 -7.57 7.82 -1.73
N HIS A 86 -7.42 8.41 -0.54
CA HIS A 86 -8.55 8.70 0.34
C HIS A 86 -9.16 10.11 0.21
N LYS A 87 -8.50 11.02 -0.54
CA LYS A 87 -8.96 12.42 -0.71
C LYS A 87 -9.33 13.10 0.62
N ALA A 88 -8.59 12.81 1.69
CA ALA A 88 -8.89 13.25 3.05
C ALA A 88 -8.75 14.78 3.24
N TYR A 89 -7.98 15.45 2.37
CA TYR A 89 -7.82 16.89 2.37
C TYR A 89 -7.57 17.44 0.96
N LYS A 90 -7.82 18.74 0.77
CA LYS A 90 -7.58 19.44 -0.51
C LYS A 90 -6.27 20.23 -0.44
N ALA A 91 -5.24 19.74 -1.11
CA ALA A 91 -3.94 20.39 -1.18
C ALA A 91 -3.89 21.45 -2.31
N ASN A 92 -3.22 22.57 -2.06
CA ASN A 92 -2.89 23.55 -3.09
C ASN A 92 -1.81 22.99 -4.05
N MET A 93 -1.79 23.46 -5.30
CA MET A 93 -0.82 23.04 -6.33
C MET A 93 0.64 22.92 -5.87
N PRO A 94 1.25 23.88 -5.15
CA PRO A 94 2.64 23.74 -4.70
C PRO A 94 2.85 22.55 -3.75
N LEU A 95 1.90 22.31 -2.84
CA LEU A 95 1.97 21.19 -1.92
C LEU A 95 1.82 19.85 -2.65
N GLN A 96 0.97 19.79 -3.68
CA GLN A 96 0.82 18.58 -4.50
C GLN A 96 2.13 18.21 -5.23
N ILE A 97 2.82 19.21 -5.79
CA ILE A 97 4.10 18.99 -6.48
C ILE A 97 5.15 18.48 -5.50
N ILE A 98 5.27 19.09 -4.31
CA ILE A 98 6.22 18.65 -3.28
C ILE A 98 5.93 17.20 -2.87
N LEU A 99 4.66 16.87 -2.61
CA LEU A 99 4.27 15.50 -2.26
C LEU A 99 4.52 14.50 -3.39
N MET A 100 4.36 14.90 -4.66
CA MET A 100 4.70 14.06 -5.81
C MET A 100 6.20 13.78 -5.87
N LEU A 101 7.03 14.80 -5.68
CA LEU A 101 8.49 14.62 -5.64
C LEU A 101 8.92 13.71 -4.49
N MET A 102 8.31 13.88 -3.31
CA MET A 102 8.56 13.03 -2.15
C MET A 102 8.09 11.59 -2.38
N ASN A 103 6.98 11.36 -3.09
CA ASN A 103 6.53 10.03 -3.47
C ASN A 103 7.48 9.38 -4.50
N SER A 104 8.03 10.15 -5.44
CA SER A 104 9.04 9.63 -6.38
C SER A 104 10.30 9.12 -5.68
N LEU A 105 10.69 9.73 -4.55
CA LEU A 105 11.79 9.22 -3.71
C LEU A 105 11.48 7.85 -3.08
N ALA A 106 10.20 7.52 -2.86
CA ALA A 106 9.81 6.23 -2.29
C ALA A 106 9.95 5.05 -3.24
N PHE A 107 9.95 5.29 -4.55
CA PHE A 107 10.01 4.23 -5.55
C PHE A 107 8.89 3.17 -5.38
N GLN A 108 7.69 3.60 -4.97
CA GLN A 108 6.51 2.75 -4.75
C GLN A 108 5.42 3.02 -5.82
N ASN A 109 5.82 2.94 -7.09
CA ASN A 109 4.97 3.25 -8.24
C ASN A 109 4.42 4.70 -8.23
N THR A 110 3.55 4.99 -9.20
CA THR A 110 2.95 6.32 -9.39
C THR A 110 1.88 6.57 -8.33
N ALA A 111 1.77 7.82 -7.86
CA ALA A 111 0.83 8.18 -6.80
C ALA A 111 -0.65 8.26 -7.25
N THR A 112 -0.92 8.16 -8.55
CA THR A 112 -2.23 8.40 -9.17
C THR A 112 -2.76 7.22 -9.99
N ASP A 113 -2.11 6.06 -9.92
CA ASP A 113 -2.62 4.81 -10.51
C ASP A 113 -3.72 4.22 -9.61
#